data_AF-A0A7C7LFA8-F1
#
_entry.id   AF-A0A7C7LFA8-F1
#
_cell.length_a   1.000
_cell.length_b   1.000
_cell.length_c   1.000
_cell.angle_alpha   90.00
_cell.angle_beta   90.00
_cell.angle_gamma   90.00
#
_symmetry.space_group_name_H-M   'P 1'
#
loop_
_entity.id
_entity.type
_entity.pdbx_description
1 polymer ?
#
loop_
_entity_poly.entity_id
_entity_poly.type
_entity_poly.pdbx_seq_one_letter_code
_entity_poly.pdbx_strand_id
1 'polypeptide(L)' 'MSDTVEAMRRRLGPLNRQQIAAWRRMSPARRLEMAFQAYQFALDVVRLTERRRHPELSPEELNWRVTRRMQGDPTLGR' A
#
# COMPACT_ATOMS: atom_id res chain seq x y z
N MET A 1 2.54 2.93 16.21
CA MET A 1 1.75 3.56 15.12
C MET A 1 2.04 5.05 14.92
N SER A 2 2.40 5.83 15.96
CA SER A 2 2.64 7.29 15.86
C SER A 2 3.83 7.69 14.98
N ASP A 3 4.97 7.00 15.10
CA ASP A 3 6.24 7.47 14.51
C ASP A 3 6.31 7.30 12.99
N THR A 4 5.73 6.21 12.45
CA THR A 4 5.69 5.95 11.01
C THR A 4 4.82 6.97 10.28
N VAL A 5 3.69 7.34 10.88
CA VAL A 5 2.76 8.32 10.30
C VAL A 5 3.41 9.70 10.26
N GLU A 6 4.13 10.08 11.33
CA GLU A 6 4.84 11.35 11.38
C GLU A 6 6.02 11.41 10.39
N ALA A 7 6.77 10.30 10.23
CA ALA A 7 7.83 10.21 9.23
C ALA A 7 7.29 10.32 7.79
N MET A 8 6.14 9.69 7.50
CA MET A 8 5.46 9.87 6.21
C MET A 8 5.00 11.32 6.01
N ARG A 9 4.40 11.94 7.03
CA ARG A 9 3.95 13.34 6.97
C ARG A 9 5.09 14.28 6.62
N ARG A 10 6.28 14.10 7.21
CA ARG A 10 7.48 14.89 6.89
C ARG A 10 7.94 14.69 5.45
N ARG A 11 7.93 13.46 4.93
CA ARG A 11 8.33 13.15 3.55
C ARG A 11 7.36 13.70 2.50
N LEU A 12 6.07 13.72 2.81
CA LEU A 12 5.02 14.19 1.89
C LEU A 12 4.90 15.72 1.87
N GLY A 13 5.50 16.41 2.83
CA GLY A 13 5.39 17.86 2.96
C GLY A 13 4.03 18.31 3.51
N PRO A 14 3.78 19.63 3.55
CA PRO A 14 2.52 20.16 4.07
C PRO A 14 1.34 19.74 3.18
N LEU A 15 0.25 19.30 3.81
CA LEU A 15 -0.98 18.97 3.10
C LEU A 15 -1.55 20.22 2.40
N ASN A 16 -1.82 20.11 1.11
CA ASN A 16 -2.43 21.20 0.36
C ASN A 16 -3.88 21.40 0.84
N ARG A 17 -4.23 22.65 1.22
CA ARG A 17 -5.59 23.01 1.67
C ARG A 17 -6.68 22.60 0.68
N GLN A 18 -6.40 22.66 -0.63
CA GLN A 18 -7.31 22.23 -1.68
C GLN A 18 -7.55 20.71 -1.66
N GLN A 19 -6.51 19.91 -1.41
CA GLN A 19 -6.64 18.45 -1.27
C GLN A 19 -7.50 18.09 -0.06
N ILE A 20 -7.32 18.78 1.07
CA ILE A 20 -8.14 18.58 2.27
C ILE A 20 -9.61 18.94 1.99
N ALA A 21 -9.85 20.07 1.31
CA ALA A 21 -11.21 20.49 0.96
C ALA A 21 -11.89 19.49 0.00
N ALA A 22 -11.16 18.99 -1.00
CA ALA A 22 -11.64 17.96 -1.90
C ALA A 22 -11.98 16.66 -1.13
N TRP A 23 -11.07 16.20 -0.27
CA TRP A 23 -11.28 15.00 0.55
C TRP A 23 -12.52 15.12 1.45
N ARG A 24 -12.71 16.28 2.09
CA ARG A 24 -13.88 16.54 2.95
C ARG A 24 -15.20 16.50 2.20
N ARG A 25 -15.22 16.92 0.93
CA ARG A 25 -16.41 16.89 0.06
C ARG A 25 -16.73 15.50 -0.51
N MET A 26 -15.77 14.57 -0.51
CA MET A 26 -16.04 13.20 -0.97
C MET A 26 -17.00 12.48 -0.04
N SER A 27 -17.96 11.75 -0.63
CA SER A 27 -18.82 10.83 0.10
C SER A 27 -18.00 9.69 0.72
N PRO A 28 -18.48 9.05 1.80
CA PRO A 28 -17.83 7.86 2.37
C PRO A 28 -17.57 6.76 1.35
N ALA A 29 -18.53 6.50 0.45
CA ALA A 29 -18.39 5.52 -0.62
C ALA A 29 -17.22 5.85 -1.56
N ARG A 30 -17.06 7.12 -1.96
CA ARG A 30 -15.96 7.54 -2.83
C ARG A 30 -14.60 7.41 -2.16
N ARG A 31 -14.52 7.66 -0.84
CA ARG A 31 -13.29 7.46 -0.07
C ARG A 31 -12.89 5.99 -0.01
N LEU A 32 -13.86 5.09 0.18
CA LEU A 32 -13.62 3.64 0.16
C LEU A 32 -13.17 3.17 -1.21
N GLU A 33 -13.83 3.63 -2.28
CA GLU A 33 -13.43 3.32 -3.65
C GLU A 33 -11.97 3.70 -3.92
N MET A 34 -11.56 4.91 -3.53
CA MET A 34 -10.17 5.34 -3.64
C MET A 34 -9.21 4.48 -2.80
N ALA A 35 -9.61 4.09 -1.58
CA ALA A 35 -8.81 3.23 -0.74
C ALA A 35 -8.60 1.84 -1.38
N PHE A 36 -9.64 1.26 -1.99
CA PHE A 36 -9.53 0.00 -2.72
C PHE A 36 -8.65 0.12 -3.96
N GLN A 37 -8.78 1.21 -4.73
CA GLN A 37 -7.91 1.48 -5.87
C GLN A 37 -6.44 1.62 -5.44
N ALA A 38 -6.17 2.34 -4.35
CA ALA A 38 -4.83 2.50 -3.81
C ALA A 38 -4.24 1.18 -3.31
N TYR A 39 -5.05 0.34 -2.66
CA TYR A 39 -4.64 -0.99 -2.21
C TYR A 39 -4.29 -1.90 -3.40
N GLN A 40 -5.14 -1.92 -4.44
CA GLN A 40 -4.89 -2.71 -5.64
C GLN A 40 -3.62 -2.26 -6.36
N PHE A 41 -3.41 -0.95 -6.48
CA PHE A 41 -2.17 -0.39 -7.03
C PHE A 41 -0.94 -0.86 -6.26
N ALA A 42 -0.96 -0.76 -4.93
CA ALA A 42 0.15 -1.22 -4.09
C ALA A 42 0.41 -2.73 -4.26
N LEU A 43 -0.65 -3.54 -4.31
CA LEU A 43 -0.56 -4.98 -4.54
C LEU A 43 0.11 -5.32 -5.88
N ASP A 44 -0.27 -4.62 -6.95
CA ASP A 44 0.29 -4.86 -8.28
C ASP A 44 1.76 -4.43 -8.37
N VAL A 45 2.12 -3.30 -7.75
CA VAL A 45 3.53 -2.88 -7.62
C VAL A 45 4.34 -3.91 -6.84
N VAL A 46 3.83 -4.41 -5.71
CA VAL A 46 4.51 -5.44 -4.92
C VAL A 46 4.68 -6.70 -5.76
N ARG A 47 3.61 -7.25 -6.35
CA ARG A 47 3.68 -8.43 -7.23
C ARG A 47 4.72 -8.28 -8.34
N LEU A 48 4.73 -7.15 -9.03
CA LEU A 48 5.68 -6.89 -10.10
C LEU A 48 7.12 -6.88 -9.59
N THR A 49 7.38 -6.18 -8.48
CA THR A 49 8.74 -6.09 -7.94
C THR A 49 9.22 -7.41 -7.35
N GLU A 50 8.34 -8.20 -6.73
CA GLU A 50 8.64 -9.53 -6.23
C GLU A 50 8.99 -10.49 -7.38
N ARG A 51 8.20 -10.51 -8.47
CA ARG A 51 8.48 -11.33 -9.66
C ARG A 51 9.82 -11.00 -10.30
N ARG A 52 10.13 -9.70 -10.41
CA ARG A 52 11.39 -9.24 -11.00
C ARG A 52 12.62 -9.60 -10.15
N ARG A 53 12.46 -9.62 -8.83
CA ARG A 53 13.55 -9.96 -7.89
C ARG A 53 13.75 -11.46 -7.74
N HIS A 54 12.69 -12.24 -7.96
CA HIS A 54 12.66 -13.68 -7.74
C HIS A 54 12.03 -14.41 -8.93
N PRO A 55 12.63 -14.34 -10.12
CA PRO A 55 12.13 -15.04 -11.30
C PRO A 55 12.14 -16.57 -11.14
N GLU A 56 12.96 -17.09 -10.22
CA GLU A 56 13.12 -18.52 -9.93
C GLU A 56 11.98 -19.12 -9.09
N LEU A 57 11.22 -18.30 -8.37
CA LEU A 57 10.23 -18.79 -7.43
C LEU A 57 8.98 -19.30 -8.14
N SER A 58 8.39 -20.35 -7.57
CA SER A 58 7.07 -20.79 -7.98
C SER A 58 6.00 -19.72 -7.71
N PRO A 59 4.86 -19.75 -8.41
CA PRO A 59 3.76 -18.82 -8.16
C PRO A 59 3.27 -18.82 -6.71
N GLU A 60 3.32 -19.97 -6.03
CA GLU A 60 2.89 -20.10 -4.63
C GLU A 60 3.85 -19.41 -3.67
N GLU A 61 5.15 -19.67 -3.79
CA GLU A 61 6.18 -19.03 -2.96
C GLU A 61 6.16 -17.51 -3.14
N LEU A 62 5.97 -17.06 -4.39
CA LEU A 62 5.82 -15.65 -4.71
C LEU A 62 4.59 -15.03 -4.03
N ASN A 63 3.44 -15.72 -4.04
CA ASN A 63 2.23 -15.24 -3.36
C ASN A 63 2.46 -15.06 -1.86
N TRP A 64 3.17 -15.99 -1.21
CA TRP A 64 3.53 -15.84 0.21
C TRP A 64 4.41 -14.63 0.47
N ARG A 65 5.39 -14.34 -0.40
CA ARG A 65 6.21 -13.11 -0.29
C ARG A 65 5.39 -11.84 -0.47
N VAL A 66 4.50 -11.82 -1.45
CA VAL A 66 3.58 -10.69 -1.68
C VAL A 66 2.73 -10.45 -0.44
N THR A 67 2.12 -11.50 0.14
CA THR A 67 1.31 -11.41 1.35
C THR A 67 2.11 -10.85 2.53
N ARG A 68 3.30 -11.41 2.81
CA ARG A 68 4.18 -10.93 3.89
C ARG A 68 4.52 -9.45 3.73
N ARG A 69 4.85 -9.04 2.51
CA ARG A 69 5.22 -7.64 2.23
C ARG A 69 4.04 -6.67 2.30
N MET A 70 2.86 -7.09 1.85
CA MET A 70 1.63 -6.29 1.94
C MET A 70 1.14 -6.15 3.39
N GLN A 71 1.29 -7.20 4.20
CA GLN A 71 0.90 -7.18 5.62
C GLN A 71 1.97 -6.59 6.54
N GLY A 72 3.21 -6.43 6.05
CA GLY A 72 4.33 -5.92 6.84
C GLY A 72 4.85 -6.91 7.87
N ASP A 73 4.47 -8.18 7.78
CA ASP A 73 4.88 -9.24 8.69
C ASP A 73 5.69 -10.30 7.92
N PRO A 74 7.00 -10.46 8.22
CA PRO A 74 7.88 -11.39 7.53
C PRO A 74 7.68 -12.86 7.93
N THR A 75 6.82 -13.16 8.90
CA THR A 75 6.64 -14.50 9.48
C THR A 75 5.38 -15.22 9.00
N LEU A 76 4.44 -14.52 8.33
CA LEU A 76 3.21 -15.14 7.83
C LEU A 76 3.46 -16.31 6.88
N GLY A 77 2.69 -17.38 7.08
CA GLY A 77 2.68 -18.58 6.24
C GLY A 77 3.93 -19.45 6.41
N ARG A 78 4.50 -19.49 7.62
CA ARG A 78 5.62 -20.36 8.00
C ARG A 78 5.20 -21.24 9.17
#